data_AF-A0A7W1J7B0-F1
#
_entry.id   AF-A0A7W1J7B0-F1
#
_cell.length_a   1.000
_cell.length_b   1.000
_cell.length_c   1.000
_cell.angle_alpha   90.00
_cell.angle_beta   90.00
_cell.angle_gamma   90.00
#
_symmetry.space_group_name_H-M   'P 1'
#
loop_
_entity.id
_entity.type
_entity.pdbx_description
1 polymer ?
#
loop_
_entity_poly.entity_id
_entity_poly.type
_entity_poly.pdbx_seq_one_letter_code
_entity_poly.pdbx_strand_id
1 'polypeptide(L)'
;MRTDLRLVEDWTLFHKLQEDPAAEPVACRLSGELFPYQLPALDPLLLLDQARRHPLARILSQKPDRRIDVTATCGERVKSMPLAQVAEDPHLHLSLFAVEELRAPAGALHALEETVMAPMARAWHANRIRWEGPFTYVIFITGRASATNYHIDPMPTLPWNLFGAKRFHGLKDPLRWYPARAEAEATGGEFPLRPEGITEDDCVVHDNRPGDLVWIPGQTPHWVDAGSFSATLTFILPKMRIAGREMVAVG
;
A
#
# COMPACT_ATOMS: atom_id res chain seq x y z
N MET A 1 -28.97 -6.30 4.86
CA MET A 1 -28.36 -6.53 3.54
C MET A 1 -26.95 -5.95 3.62
N ARG A 2 -25.91 -6.77 3.76
CA ARG A 2 -24.52 -6.29 3.78
C ARG A 2 -24.17 -5.88 2.35
N THR A 3 -23.98 -4.59 2.11
CA THR A 3 -23.43 -4.09 0.84
C THR A 3 -22.10 -4.81 0.60
N ASP A 4 -21.86 -5.32 -0.61
CA ASP A 4 -20.57 -5.89 -0.96
C ASP A 4 -19.54 -4.75 -1.02
N LEU A 5 -18.94 -4.44 0.13
CA LEU A 5 -17.99 -3.33 0.31
C LEU A 5 -16.66 -3.56 -0.43
N ARG A 6 -16.54 -4.57 -1.30
CA ARG A 6 -15.30 -4.88 -2.03
C ARG A 6 -14.98 -3.87 -3.12
N LEU A 7 -15.96 -3.10 -3.60
CA LEU A 7 -15.79 -2.07 -4.62
C LEU A 7 -16.56 -0.80 -4.23
N VAL A 8 -15.89 0.35 -4.32
CA VAL A 8 -16.47 1.68 -4.08
C VAL A 8 -16.19 2.55 -5.31
N GLU A 9 -17.25 3.05 -5.94
CA GLU A 9 -17.17 3.72 -7.25
C GLU A 9 -17.59 5.19 -7.23
N ASP A 10 -18.26 5.64 -6.16
CA ASP A 10 -18.73 7.02 -6.03
C ASP A 10 -18.42 7.64 -4.66
N TRP A 11 -18.37 8.97 -4.64
CA TRP A 11 -18.05 9.73 -3.44
C TRP A 11 -19.07 9.54 -2.32
N THR A 12 -20.34 9.33 -2.63
CA THR A 12 -21.41 9.18 -1.63
C THR A 12 -21.18 7.94 -0.79
N LEU A 13 -20.88 6.81 -1.44
CA LEU A 13 -20.59 5.55 -0.76
C LEU A 13 -19.28 5.66 0.04
N PHE A 14 -18.26 6.30 -0.51
CA PHE A 14 -17.00 6.50 0.22
C PHE A 14 -17.18 7.36 1.46
N HIS A 15 -17.88 8.50 1.36
CA HIS A 15 -18.22 9.33 2.51
C HIS A 15 -18.97 8.53 3.59
N LYS A 16 -19.97 7.74 3.19
CA LYS A 16 -20.73 6.89 4.11
C LYS A 16 -19.84 5.86 4.83
N LEU A 17 -18.90 5.24 4.11
CA LEU A 17 -17.94 4.29 4.69
C LEU A 17 -17.08 4.95 5.77
N GLN A 18 -16.73 6.22 5.59
CA GLN A 18 -15.91 6.97 6.56
C GLN A 18 -16.74 7.56 7.72
N GLU A 19 -18.04 7.82 7.52
CA GLU A 19 -18.89 8.46 8.53
C GLU A 19 -19.46 7.51 9.58
N ASP A 20 -19.51 6.21 9.31
CA ASP A 20 -20.15 5.22 10.17
C ASP A 20 -19.12 4.57 11.12
N PRO A 21 -19.12 4.89 12.43
CA PRO A 21 -18.22 4.27 13.39
C PRO A 21 -18.52 2.77 13.59
N ALA A 22 -19.69 2.29 13.15
CA ALA A 22 -20.07 0.89 13.17
C ALA A 22 -19.69 0.16 11.87
N ALA A 23 -19.22 0.87 10.84
CA ALA A 23 -18.65 0.20 9.67
C ALA A 23 -17.31 -0.43 10.06
N GLU A 24 -17.24 -1.75 9.90
CA GLU A 24 -15.99 -2.49 10.11
C GLU A 24 -14.90 -1.89 9.18
N PRO A 25 -13.68 -1.62 9.69
CA PRO A 25 -12.56 -1.14 8.89
C PRO A 25 -12.08 -2.24 7.96
N VAL A 26 -12.76 -2.34 6.81
CA VAL A 26 -12.48 -3.35 5.80
C VAL A 26 -11.90 -2.67 4.57
N ALA A 27 -10.82 -3.26 4.06
CA ALA A 27 -10.22 -2.82 2.82
C ALA A 27 -11.19 -2.97 1.64
N CYS A 28 -11.15 -2.03 0.70
CA CYS A 28 -12.00 -2.04 -0.48
C CYS A 28 -11.27 -1.55 -1.72
N ARG A 29 -11.67 -2.02 -2.90
CA ARG A 29 -11.17 -1.48 -4.17
C ARG A 29 -11.86 -0.16 -4.47
N LEU A 30 -11.11 0.83 -4.92
CA LEU A 30 -11.65 2.10 -5.40
C LEU A 30 -11.62 2.13 -6.94
N SER A 31 -12.69 2.64 -7.55
CA SER A 31 -12.74 2.89 -8.99
C SER A 31 -13.76 4.00 -9.31
N GLY A 32 -14.22 4.08 -10.57
CA GLY A 32 -15.24 5.04 -10.97
C GLY A 32 -14.82 6.49 -10.70
N GLU A 33 -15.67 7.25 -10.02
CA GLU A 33 -15.45 8.66 -9.71
C GLU A 33 -14.26 8.91 -8.78
N LEU A 34 -13.92 7.94 -7.91
CA LEU A 34 -12.81 8.08 -6.95
C LEU A 34 -11.44 7.95 -7.60
N PHE A 35 -11.37 7.13 -8.65
CA PHE A 35 -10.13 6.84 -9.36
C PHE A 35 -10.40 6.57 -10.86
N PRO A 36 -10.78 7.60 -11.64
CA PRO A 36 -11.08 7.47 -13.06
C PRO A 36 -9.81 7.43 -13.95
N TYR A 37 -8.65 7.20 -13.36
CA TYR A 37 -7.36 7.36 -14.03
C TYR A 37 -6.93 6.07 -14.70
N GLN A 38 -6.33 6.21 -15.87
CA GLN A 38 -5.61 5.12 -16.52
C GLN A 38 -4.16 5.13 -16.09
N LEU A 39 -3.61 3.95 -15.87
CA LEU A 39 -2.19 3.79 -15.60
C LEU A 39 -1.40 4.16 -16.87
N PRO A 40 -0.56 5.23 -16.86
CA PRO A 40 0.31 5.54 -17.98
C PRO A 40 1.36 4.45 -18.17
N ALA A 41 1.93 4.41 -19.38
CA ALA A 41 3.04 3.50 -19.67
C ALA A 41 4.21 3.77 -18.71
N LEU A 42 4.72 2.69 -18.11
CA LEU A 42 5.81 2.69 -17.15
C LEU A 42 6.81 1.61 -17.57
N ASP A 43 8.10 1.92 -17.50
CA ASP A 43 9.16 0.92 -17.67
C ASP A 43 9.53 0.33 -16.28
N PRO A 44 9.20 -0.95 -16.02
CA PRO A 44 9.49 -1.59 -14.73
C PRO A 44 10.99 -1.65 -14.41
N LEU A 45 11.83 -1.83 -15.43
CA LEU A 45 13.27 -1.96 -15.25
C LEU A 45 13.89 -0.59 -14.96
N LEU A 46 13.45 0.47 -15.64
CA LEU A 46 13.89 1.83 -15.32
C LEU A 46 13.52 2.21 -13.88
N LEU A 47 12.29 1.92 -13.44
CA LEU A 47 11.86 2.19 -12.07
C LEU A 47 12.72 1.42 -11.05
N LEU A 48 12.94 0.12 -11.26
CA LEU A 48 13.80 -0.69 -10.40
C LEU A 48 15.23 -0.13 -10.37
N ASP A 49 15.77 0.26 -11.52
CA ASP A 49 17.15 0.69 -11.65
C ASP A 49 17.42 2.04 -10.97
N GLN A 50 16.48 2.98 -11.04
CA GLN A 50 16.53 4.23 -10.29
C GLN A 50 16.34 3.97 -8.80
N ALA A 51 15.30 3.22 -8.42
CA ALA A 51 14.97 2.98 -7.01
C ALA A 51 16.08 2.22 -6.27
N ARG A 52 16.68 1.18 -6.85
CA ARG A 52 17.72 0.37 -6.18
C ARG A 52 19.02 1.14 -5.93
N ARG A 53 19.32 2.15 -6.75
CA ARG A 53 20.50 3.00 -6.59
C ARG A 53 20.28 4.16 -5.63
N HIS A 54 19.03 4.46 -5.29
CA HIS A 54 18.72 5.55 -4.38
C HIS A 54 19.37 5.30 -3.00
N PRO A 55 20.07 6.28 -2.41
CA PRO A 55 20.81 6.09 -1.15
C PRO A 55 19.91 5.71 0.02
N LEU A 56 18.64 6.14 0.00
CA LEU A 56 17.65 5.85 1.04
C LEU A 56 16.77 4.62 0.74
N ALA A 57 17.07 3.85 -0.31
CA ALA A 57 16.31 2.64 -0.59
C ALA A 57 16.59 1.56 0.46
N ARG A 58 15.53 1.08 1.13
CA ARG A 58 15.61 -0.10 1.99
C ARG A 58 15.36 -1.34 1.15
N ILE A 59 16.34 -2.25 1.12
CA ILE A 59 16.31 -3.44 0.26
C ILE A 59 16.51 -4.69 1.12
N LEU A 60 15.47 -5.52 1.17
CA LEU A 60 15.39 -6.74 1.96
C LEU A 60 15.17 -7.94 1.04
N SER A 61 15.53 -9.13 1.53
CA SER A 61 15.18 -10.42 0.95
C SER A 61 14.01 -11.01 1.75
N GLN A 62 12.79 -10.51 1.51
CA GLN A 62 11.60 -10.94 2.25
C GLN A 62 11.01 -12.23 1.68
N LYS A 63 10.84 -13.21 2.56
CA LYS A 63 10.11 -14.46 2.30
C LYS A 63 8.75 -14.42 3.01
N PRO A 64 7.75 -15.15 2.49
CA PRO A 64 6.51 -15.37 3.22
C PRO A 64 6.79 -16.00 4.58
N ASP A 65 6.36 -15.32 5.64
CA ASP A 65 6.48 -15.77 7.03
C ASP A 65 5.40 -15.07 7.89
N ARG A 66 5.35 -15.38 9.17
CA ARG A 66 4.42 -14.78 10.12
C ARG A 66 4.79 -13.35 10.52
N ARG A 67 6.00 -12.87 10.22
CA ARG A 67 6.49 -11.55 10.60
C ARG A 67 7.47 -11.00 9.55
N ILE A 68 7.56 -9.68 9.45
CA ILE A 68 8.61 -9.01 8.67
C ILE A 68 9.99 -9.27 9.29
N ASP A 69 10.94 -9.74 8.48
CA ASP A 69 12.33 -9.84 8.89
C ASP A 69 13.10 -8.58 8.45
N VAL A 70 13.18 -7.58 9.32
CA VAL A 70 13.92 -6.34 9.05
C VAL A 70 15.43 -6.54 8.95
N THR A 71 15.94 -7.69 9.38
CA THR A 71 17.38 -8.00 9.40
C THR A 71 17.87 -8.67 8.11
N ALA A 72 16.96 -9.18 7.28
CA ALA A 72 17.23 -9.79 5.98
C ALA A 72 17.67 -8.79 4.89
N THR A 73 18.56 -7.86 5.23
CA THR A 73 19.07 -6.83 4.33
C THR A 73 19.92 -7.44 3.21
N CYS A 74 19.74 -6.94 1.97
CA CYS A 74 20.51 -7.42 0.82
C CYS A 74 20.90 -6.30 -0.17
N GLY A 75 20.92 -5.05 0.30
CA GLY A 75 21.13 -3.86 -0.52
C GLY A 75 22.41 -3.88 -1.36
N GLU A 76 23.56 -4.19 -0.76
CA GLU A 76 24.85 -4.21 -1.49
C GLU A 76 24.88 -5.27 -2.59
N ARG A 77 24.31 -6.45 -2.33
CA ARG A 77 24.15 -7.50 -3.34
C ARG A 77 23.26 -7.01 -4.49
N VAL A 78 22.09 -6.46 -4.17
CA VAL A 78 21.12 -5.98 -5.18
C VAL A 78 21.66 -4.80 -6.00
N LYS A 79 22.44 -3.91 -5.41
CA LYS A 79 23.07 -2.77 -6.11
C LYS A 79 24.16 -3.19 -7.08
N SER A 80 24.91 -4.25 -6.74
CA SER A 80 26.00 -4.78 -7.58
C SER A 80 25.54 -5.77 -8.66
N MET A 81 24.37 -6.40 -8.49
CA MET A 81 23.83 -7.34 -9.47
C MET A 81 23.39 -6.66 -10.78
N PRO A 82 23.48 -7.37 -11.93
CA PRO A 82 22.85 -6.95 -13.18
C PRO A 82 21.34 -6.76 -13.01
N LEU A 83 20.79 -5.70 -13.59
CA LEU A 83 19.39 -5.31 -13.41
C LEU A 83 18.38 -6.43 -13.73
N ALA A 84 18.60 -7.17 -14.82
CA ALA A 84 17.74 -8.29 -15.20
C ALA A 84 17.69 -9.38 -14.12
N GLN A 85 18.83 -9.69 -13.49
CA GLN A 85 18.89 -10.68 -12.40
C GLN A 85 18.22 -10.18 -11.12
N VAL A 86 18.27 -8.87 -10.86
CA VAL A 86 17.54 -8.28 -9.72
C VAL A 86 16.03 -8.40 -9.94
N ALA A 87 15.53 -8.17 -11.15
CA ALA A 87 14.11 -8.31 -11.48
C ALA A 87 13.61 -9.77 -11.37
N GLU A 88 14.53 -10.74 -11.52
CA GLU A 88 14.24 -12.17 -11.36
C GLU A 88 14.40 -12.68 -9.91
N ASP A 89 14.97 -11.88 -9.00
CA ASP A 89 15.14 -12.27 -7.60
C ASP A 89 13.75 -12.50 -6.96
N PRO A 90 13.43 -13.73 -6.55
CA PRO A 90 12.09 -14.06 -6.09
C PRO A 90 11.71 -13.35 -4.79
N HIS A 91 12.68 -12.97 -3.97
CA HIS A 91 12.44 -12.45 -2.62
C HIS A 91 12.83 -10.98 -2.47
N LEU A 92 13.17 -10.30 -3.59
CA LEU A 92 13.40 -8.87 -3.59
C LEU A 92 12.24 -8.15 -2.91
N HIS A 93 12.56 -7.29 -1.95
CA HIS A 93 11.63 -6.36 -1.34
C HIS A 93 12.33 -5.02 -1.18
N LEU A 94 12.02 -4.09 -2.06
CA LEU A 94 12.53 -2.72 -2.03
C LEU A 94 11.42 -1.79 -1.59
N SER A 95 11.68 -0.98 -0.55
CA SER A 95 10.81 0.13 -0.14
C SER A 95 11.57 1.45 -0.21
N LEU A 96 10.98 2.47 -0.83
CA LEU A 96 11.57 3.80 -0.97
C LEU A 96 10.55 4.90 -0.65
N PHE A 97 10.86 5.72 0.36
CA PHE A 97 10.00 6.80 0.86
C PHE A 97 10.35 8.18 0.26
N ALA A 98 11.63 8.40 -0.05
CA ALA A 98 12.11 9.61 -0.72
C ALA A 98 12.10 9.37 -2.24
N VAL A 99 11.09 9.89 -2.93
CA VAL A 99 10.76 9.57 -4.32
C VAL A 99 10.85 10.78 -5.25
N GLU A 100 11.34 11.91 -4.73
CA GLU A 100 11.39 13.21 -5.40
C GLU A 100 12.16 13.15 -6.72
N GLU A 101 13.30 12.45 -6.74
CA GLU A 101 14.13 12.28 -7.94
C GLU A 101 13.41 11.43 -9.00
N LEU A 102 12.63 10.44 -8.57
CA LEU A 102 11.91 9.54 -9.47
C LEU A 102 10.69 10.21 -10.13
N ARG A 103 10.17 11.30 -9.57
CA ARG A 103 9.07 12.09 -10.17
C ARG A 103 9.54 13.30 -10.98
N ALA A 104 10.81 13.67 -10.88
CA ALA A 104 11.40 14.75 -11.65
C ALA A 104 11.40 14.42 -13.16
N PRO A 105 11.58 15.41 -14.06
CA PRO A 105 11.76 15.12 -15.48
C PRO A 105 12.86 14.07 -15.70
N ALA A 106 12.61 13.09 -16.57
CA ALA A 106 13.41 11.86 -16.78
C ALA A 106 13.35 10.79 -15.66
N GLY A 107 12.69 11.06 -14.55
CA GLY A 107 12.37 10.06 -13.53
C GLY A 107 11.30 9.07 -14.01
N ALA A 108 11.39 7.82 -13.53
CA ALA A 108 10.49 6.73 -13.95
C ALA A 108 9.02 6.99 -13.59
N LEU A 109 8.74 7.85 -12.61
CA LEU A 109 7.39 8.19 -12.14
C LEU A 109 6.89 9.55 -12.65
N HIS A 110 7.66 10.23 -13.51
CA HIS A 110 7.33 11.58 -13.96
C HIS A 110 5.92 11.67 -14.60
N ALA A 111 5.63 10.78 -15.55
CA ALA A 111 4.32 10.75 -16.21
C ALA A 111 3.16 10.46 -15.24
N LEU A 112 3.39 9.62 -14.22
CA LEU A 112 2.39 9.31 -13.19
C LEU A 112 2.07 10.54 -12.34
N GLU A 113 3.08 11.32 -11.96
CA GLU A 113 2.91 12.55 -11.17
C GLU A 113 2.02 13.56 -11.91
N GLU A 114 2.27 13.78 -13.19
CA GLU A 114 1.54 14.76 -14.00
C GLU A 114 0.10 14.30 -14.34
N THR A 115 -0.06 13.04 -14.71
CA THR A 115 -1.32 12.54 -15.29
C THR A 115 -2.27 11.94 -14.26
N VAL A 116 -1.77 11.50 -13.10
CA VAL A 116 -2.59 10.82 -12.09
C VAL A 116 -2.47 11.47 -10.72
N MET A 117 -1.27 11.63 -10.16
CA MET A 117 -1.13 12.00 -8.74
C MET A 117 -1.67 13.39 -8.44
N ALA A 118 -1.19 14.40 -9.16
CA ALA A 118 -1.61 15.77 -8.94
C ALA A 118 -3.12 15.97 -9.26
N PRO A 119 -3.67 15.42 -10.36
CA PRO A 119 -5.13 15.40 -10.58
C PRO A 119 -5.92 14.69 -9.47
N MET A 120 -5.47 13.53 -9.02
CA MET A 120 -6.15 12.75 -7.97
C MET A 120 -6.21 13.54 -6.66
N ALA A 121 -5.10 14.11 -6.22
CA ALA A 121 -5.07 14.94 -5.01
C ALA A 121 -6.05 16.12 -5.11
N ARG A 122 -6.12 16.80 -6.27
CA ARG A 122 -7.08 17.88 -6.51
C ARG A 122 -8.53 17.39 -6.47
N ALA A 123 -8.84 16.25 -7.10
CA ALA A 123 -10.18 15.67 -7.13
C ALA A 123 -10.65 15.26 -5.71
N TRP A 124 -9.78 14.63 -4.93
CA TRP A 124 -10.07 14.26 -3.54
C TRP A 124 -10.28 15.50 -2.67
N HIS A 125 -9.49 16.56 -2.87
CA HIS A 125 -9.71 17.84 -2.20
C HIS A 125 -11.02 18.53 -2.63
N ALA A 126 -11.41 18.47 -3.90
CA ALA A 126 -12.69 18.99 -4.35
C ALA A 126 -13.87 18.26 -3.68
N ASN A 127 -13.71 16.96 -3.42
CA ASN A 127 -14.66 16.11 -2.70
C ASN A 127 -14.43 16.09 -1.19
N ARG A 128 -13.98 17.21 -0.62
CA ARG A 128 -13.90 17.44 0.83
C ARG A 128 -12.99 16.48 1.61
N ILE A 129 -12.20 15.62 0.96
CA ILE A 129 -11.17 14.82 1.63
C ILE A 129 -9.94 15.69 1.87
N ARG A 130 -9.41 15.66 3.08
CA ARG A 130 -8.22 16.41 3.52
C ARG A 130 -7.30 15.45 4.28
N TRP A 131 -6.02 15.76 4.32
CA TRP A 131 -5.00 15.09 5.13
C TRP A 131 -3.98 16.15 5.57
N GLU A 132 -3.14 15.81 6.54
CA GLU A 132 -2.04 16.67 6.98
C GLU A 132 -0.78 16.44 6.16
N GLY A 133 -0.10 17.54 5.83
CA GLY A 133 1.16 17.50 5.10
C GLY A 133 1.02 17.29 3.59
N PRO A 134 2.16 17.10 2.90
CA PRO A 134 2.17 16.86 1.46
C PRO A 134 1.53 15.52 1.11
N PHE A 135 1.03 15.40 -0.12
CA PHE A 135 0.58 14.13 -0.66
C PHE A 135 1.81 13.25 -0.95
N THR A 136 2.13 12.33 -0.04
CA THR A 136 3.32 11.48 -0.11
C THR A 136 2.95 10.03 -0.39
N TYR A 137 3.89 9.32 -1.02
CA TYR A 137 3.73 7.90 -1.32
C TYR A 137 5.05 7.17 -1.19
N VAL A 138 4.95 5.87 -0.93
CA VAL A 138 6.08 4.94 -0.82
C VAL A 138 6.04 4.00 -2.01
N ILE A 139 7.19 3.77 -2.63
CA ILE A 139 7.34 2.76 -3.68
C ILE A 139 7.67 1.43 -3.01
N PHE A 140 6.94 0.38 -3.37
CA PHE A 140 7.28 -1.00 -3.05
C PHE A 140 7.52 -1.80 -4.33
N ILE A 141 8.76 -2.25 -4.57
CA ILE A 141 9.11 -3.15 -5.68
C ILE A 141 9.42 -4.53 -5.10
N THR A 142 8.73 -5.55 -5.60
CA THR A 142 8.75 -6.89 -5.02
C THR A 142 8.99 -7.97 -6.06
N GLY A 143 9.81 -8.95 -5.70
CA GLY A 143 10.01 -10.19 -6.45
C GLY A 143 8.80 -11.12 -6.37
N ARG A 144 8.74 -12.10 -7.29
CA ARG A 144 7.57 -12.97 -7.51
C ARG A 144 7.15 -13.89 -6.36
N ALA A 145 7.95 -14.01 -5.32
CA ALA A 145 7.68 -14.82 -4.14
C ALA A 145 8.05 -14.03 -2.88
N SER A 146 7.99 -12.71 -2.95
CA SER A 146 8.16 -11.82 -1.82
C SER A 146 6.82 -11.59 -1.12
N ALA A 147 6.87 -11.28 0.17
CA ALA A 147 5.71 -10.87 0.93
C ALA A 147 6.05 -9.64 1.78
N THR A 148 5.06 -8.79 2.04
CA THR A 148 5.19 -7.77 3.08
C THR A 148 5.04 -8.37 4.48
N ASN A 149 4.54 -9.61 4.60
CA ASN A 149 4.12 -10.26 5.85
C ASN A 149 3.11 -9.41 6.66
N TYR A 150 2.61 -10.00 7.75
CA TYR A 150 1.56 -9.42 8.59
C TYR A 150 2.05 -8.14 9.28
N HIS A 151 1.31 -7.04 9.10
CA HIS A 151 1.58 -5.76 9.73
C HIS A 151 0.33 -4.90 9.78
N ILE A 152 0.46 -3.74 10.40
CA ILE A 152 -0.56 -2.70 10.49
C ILE A 152 0.08 -1.36 10.21
N ASP A 153 -0.63 -0.56 9.42
CA ASP A 153 -0.29 0.83 9.22
C ASP A 153 -1.08 1.71 10.21
N PRO A 154 -0.42 2.69 10.86
CA PRO A 154 -1.08 3.58 11.81
C PRO A 154 -2.02 4.59 11.13
N MET A 155 -1.95 4.71 9.80
CA MET A 155 -2.68 5.68 9.00
C MET A 155 -3.35 4.97 7.83
N PRO A 156 -4.46 5.50 7.30
CA PRO A 156 -5.04 4.97 6.08
C PRO A 156 -4.08 5.05 4.90
N THR A 157 -4.09 4.01 4.08
CA THR A 157 -3.23 3.89 2.90
C THR A 157 -4.01 3.54 1.64
N LEU A 158 -3.42 3.90 0.51
CA LEU A 158 -3.96 3.66 -0.83
C LEU A 158 -2.89 3.00 -1.71
N PRO A 159 -2.66 1.68 -1.59
CA PRO A 159 -1.82 0.97 -2.55
C PRO A 159 -2.44 0.96 -3.95
N TRP A 160 -1.72 1.57 -4.88
CA TRP A 160 -1.97 1.52 -6.32
C TRP A 160 -0.96 0.61 -7.01
N ASN A 161 -1.44 -0.45 -7.63
CA ASN A 161 -0.56 -1.42 -8.26
C ASN A 161 -0.14 -0.95 -9.67
N LEU A 162 1.17 -0.75 -9.87
CA LEU A 162 1.73 -0.20 -11.12
C LEU A 162 1.98 -1.28 -12.16
N PHE A 163 2.55 -2.42 -11.77
CA PHE A 163 2.77 -3.53 -12.68
C PHE A 163 2.84 -4.85 -11.91
N GLY A 164 2.71 -5.95 -12.64
CA GLY A 164 2.66 -7.28 -12.06
C GLY A 164 1.39 -7.53 -11.25
N ALA A 165 1.35 -8.66 -10.56
CA ALA A 165 0.22 -9.09 -9.76
C ALA A 165 0.61 -9.21 -8.29
N LYS A 166 -0.28 -8.72 -7.43
CA LYS A 166 -0.18 -8.85 -5.98
C LYS A 166 -1.51 -9.30 -5.40
N ARG A 167 -1.45 -10.15 -4.39
CA ARG A 167 -2.62 -10.57 -3.63
C ARG A 167 -2.60 -9.85 -2.30
N PHE A 168 -3.54 -8.94 -2.11
CA PHE A 168 -3.71 -8.20 -0.87
C PHE A 168 -4.69 -8.95 0.03
N HIS A 169 -4.34 -9.06 1.31
CA HIS A 169 -5.17 -9.68 2.35
C HIS A 169 -5.38 -8.68 3.47
N GLY A 170 -6.63 -8.22 3.69
CA GLY A 170 -7.01 -7.39 4.83
C GLY A 170 -7.99 -8.15 5.72
N LEU A 171 -7.87 -8.01 7.05
CA LEU A 171 -8.78 -8.70 7.97
C LEU A 171 -10.12 -7.97 8.09
N LYS A 172 -11.22 -8.75 8.09
CA LYS A 172 -12.59 -8.22 8.23
C LYS A 172 -12.89 -7.68 9.64
N ASP A 173 -12.31 -8.33 10.65
CA ASP A 173 -12.47 -7.97 12.06
C ASP A 173 -11.09 -7.69 12.68
N PRO A 174 -10.53 -6.48 12.48
CA PRO A 174 -9.23 -6.11 13.04
C PRO A 174 -9.11 -6.28 14.55
N LEU A 175 -10.14 -5.92 15.32
CA LEU A 175 -10.10 -5.94 16.79
C LEU A 175 -10.00 -7.37 17.35
N ARG A 176 -10.61 -8.35 16.67
CA ARG A 176 -10.46 -9.77 17.01
C ARG A 176 -9.03 -10.28 16.82
N TRP A 177 -8.36 -9.83 15.77
CA TRP A 177 -7.06 -10.37 15.35
C TRP A 177 -5.86 -9.50 15.76
N TYR A 178 -6.11 -8.27 16.21
CA TYR A 178 -5.11 -7.35 16.72
C TYR A 178 -5.66 -6.57 17.92
N PRO A 179 -5.75 -7.23 19.10
CA PRO A 179 -6.18 -6.55 20.32
C PRO A 179 -5.12 -5.55 20.78
N ALA A 180 -5.52 -4.53 21.57
CA ALA A 180 -4.69 -3.41 22.03
C ALA A 180 -3.27 -3.74 22.57
N ARG A 181 -3.02 -4.97 23.03
CA ARG A 181 -1.68 -5.45 23.39
C ARG A 181 -0.69 -5.42 22.21
N ALA A 182 -1.17 -5.66 21.01
CA ALA A 182 -0.35 -5.69 19.81
C ALA A 182 0.03 -4.27 19.32
N GLU A 183 -0.80 -3.26 19.64
CA GLU A 183 -0.51 -1.84 19.39
C GLU A 183 0.74 -1.38 20.16
N ALA A 184 0.90 -1.84 21.41
CA ALA A 184 2.10 -1.59 22.20
C ALA A 184 3.37 -2.21 21.57
N GLU A 185 3.26 -3.38 20.94
CA GLU A 185 4.37 -4.04 20.23
C GLU A 185 4.80 -3.25 18.98
N ALA A 186 3.83 -2.72 18.21
CA ALA A 186 4.12 -1.85 17.06
C ALA A 186 4.81 -0.54 17.45
N THR A 187 4.47 0.04 18.61
CA THR A 187 5.18 1.24 19.13
C THR A 187 6.57 0.94 19.67
N GLY A 188 6.88 -0.32 19.99
CA GLY A 188 8.21 -0.78 20.43
C GLY A 188 9.22 -0.99 19.30
N GLY A 189 8.82 -0.75 18.04
CA GLY A 189 9.68 -0.95 16.86
C GLY A 189 9.74 -2.39 16.35
N GLU A 190 8.94 -3.30 16.91
CA GLU A 190 8.79 -4.66 16.41
C GLU A 190 7.50 -4.81 15.58
N PHE A 191 7.61 -5.48 14.44
CA PHE A 191 6.43 -5.84 13.66
C PHE A 191 5.66 -6.97 14.35
N PRO A 192 4.32 -6.95 14.34
CA PRO A 192 3.53 -7.95 15.04
C PRO A 192 3.69 -9.33 14.41
N LEU A 193 3.62 -10.36 15.24
CA LEU A 193 3.55 -11.73 14.78
C LEU A 193 2.12 -12.04 14.30
N ARG A 194 1.97 -12.59 13.09
CA ARG A 194 0.69 -13.06 12.58
C ARG A 194 0.06 -14.07 13.56
N PRO A 195 -1.16 -13.83 14.08
CA PRO A 195 -1.87 -14.80 14.90
C PRO A 195 -2.09 -16.13 14.19
N GLU A 196 -2.12 -17.22 14.95
CA GLU A 196 -2.52 -18.52 14.44
C GLU A 196 -4.04 -18.57 14.23
N GLY A 197 -4.49 -19.39 13.28
CA GLY A 197 -5.93 -19.62 13.06
C GLY A 197 -6.64 -18.59 12.18
N ILE A 198 -5.95 -17.57 11.66
CA ILE A 198 -6.51 -16.70 10.60
C ILE A 198 -6.76 -17.55 9.35
N THR A 199 -8.01 -17.58 8.88
CA THR A 199 -8.43 -18.28 7.67
C THR A 199 -8.76 -17.31 6.52
N GLU A 200 -8.98 -17.83 5.31
CA GLU A 200 -9.45 -17.00 4.19
C GLU A 200 -10.82 -16.36 4.47
N ASP A 201 -11.67 -17.00 5.27
CA ASP A 201 -12.99 -16.47 5.66
C ASP A 201 -12.87 -15.25 6.59
N ASP A 202 -11.75 -15.10 7.29
CA ASP A 202 -11.46 -13.91 8.09
C ASP A 202 -10.93 -12.74 7.24
N CYS A 203 -10.61 -12.99 5.96
CA CYS A 203 -9.96 -12.04 5.07
C CYS A 203 -10.92 -11.47 4.02
N VAL A 204 -10.72 -10.20 3.68
CA VAL A 204 -11.02 -9.67 2.35
C VAL A 204 -9.76 -9.76 1.51
N VAL A 205 -9.87 -10.44 0.37
CA VAL A 205 -8.76 -10.67 -0.54
C VAL A 205 -9.00 -9.92 -1.83
N HIS A 206 -8.00 -9.16 -2.25
CA HIS A 206 -7.99 -8.47 -3.55
C HIS A 206 -6.83 -8.98 -4.39
N ASP A 207 -7.15 -9.63 -5.51
CA ASP A 207 -6.18 -9.94 -6.56
C ASP A 207 -5.96 -8.67 -7.40
N ASN A 208 -4.89 -7.95 -7.07
CA ASN A 208 -4.59 -6.64 -7.65
C ASN A 208 -3.78 -6.78 -8.93
N ARG A 209 -4.31 -6.19 -9.99
CA ARG A 209 -3.73 -6.06 -11.33
C ARG A 209 -3.18 -4.65 -11.55
N PRO A 210 -2.38 -4.41 -12.59
CA PRO A 210 -1.94 -3.06 -12.92
C PRO A 210 -3.14 -2.11 -13.08
N GLY A 211 -3.12 -0.98 -12.38
CA GLY A 211 -4.21 -0.01 -12.35
C GLY A 211 -5.15 -0.12 -11.13
N ASP A 212 -5.20 -1.27 -10.45
CA ASP A 212 -6.07 -1.44 -9.29
C ASP A 212 -5.60 -0.59 -8.10
N LEU A 213 -6.52 0.17 -7.50
CA LEU A 213 -6.33 0.96 -6.29
C LEU A 213 -7.13 0.35 -5.14
N VAL A 214 -6.49 0.07 -4.01
CA VAL A 214 -7.17 -0.43 -2.82
C VAL A 214 -7.09 0.62 -1.72
N TRP A 215 -8.21 0.90 -1.08
CA TRP A 215 -8.32 1.65 0.16
C TRP A 215 -8.11 0.71 1.34
N ILE A 216 -7.19 1.07 2.22
CA ILE A 216 -6.94 0.37 3.48
C ILE A 216 -7.18 1.36 4.61
N PRO A 217 -8.23 1.15 5.43
CA PRO A 217 -8.42 1.97 6.62
C PRO A 217 -7.21 1.84 7.56
N GLY A 218 -6.87 2.93 8.24
CA GLY A 218 -5.83 2.89 9.27
C GLY A 218 -6.14 1.83 10.32
N GLN A 219 -5.09 1.23 10.88
CA GLN A 219 -5.20 0.15 11.87
C GLN A 219 -5.78 -1.18 11.36
N THR A 220 -5.96 -1.36 10.04
CA THR A 220 -6.40 -2.64 9.46
C THR A 220 -5.19 -3.59 9.32
N PRO A 221 -5.15 -4.75 10.00
CA PRO A 221 -4.10 -5.72 9.81
C PRO A 221 -4.17 -6.35 8.43
N HIS A 222 -3.02 -6.41 7.77
CA HIS A 222 -2.93 -6.88 6.41
C HIS A 222 -1.56 -7.45 6.05
N TRP A 223 -1.52 -8.13 4.92
CA TRP A 223 -0.29 -8.55 4.25
C TRP A 223 -0.51 -8.63 2.75
N VAL A 224 0.59 -8.66 2.00
CA VAL A 224 0.59 -8.75 0.56
C VAL A 224 1.54 -9.84 0.11
N ASP A 225 1.03 -10.76 -0.70
CA ASP A 225 1.82 -11.77 -1.38
C ASP A 225 2.05 -11.32 -2.83
N ALA A 226 3.31 -11.21 -3.24
CA ALA A 226 3.64 -10.94 -4.63
C ALA A 226 3.48 -12.23 -5.45
N GLY A 227 2.72 -12.17 -6.54
CA GLY A 227 2.57 -13.30 -7.49
C GLY A 227 3.50 -13.17 -8.71
N SER A 228 4.11 -12.01 -8.90
CA SER A 228 5.08 -11.73 -9.95
C SER A 228 6.06 -10.64 -9.52
N PHE A 229 7.11 -10.41 -10.31
CA PHE A 229 7.83 -9.14 -10.23
C PHE A 229 6.81 -7.99 -10.40
N SER A 230 6.76 -7.08 -9.43
CA SER A 230 5.66 -6.13 -9.29
C SER A 230 6.09 -4.85 -8.58
N ALA A 231 5.35 -3.77 -8.82
CA ALA A 231 5.50 -2.54 -8.04
C ALA A 231 4.17 -1.92 -7.65
N THR A 232 4.17 -1.24 -6.51
CA THR A 232 3.02 -0.52 -5.96
C THR A 232 3.47 0.85 -5.48
N LEU A 233 2.65 1.88 -5.70
CA LEU A 233 2.74 3.15 -5.00
C LEU A 233 1.70 3.16 -3.91
N THR A 234 2.12 3.27 -2.66
CA THR A 234 1.21 3.35 -1.53
C THR A 234 1.15 4.79 -1.06
N PHE A 235 0.03 5.47 -1.32
CA PHE A 235 -0.19 6.80 -0.73
C PHE A 235 -0.51 6.63 0.75
N ILE A 236 0.02 7.53 1.55
CA ILE A 236 -0.25 7.60 2.99
C ILE A 236 -1.07 8.87 3.20
N LEU A 237 -2.17 8.77 3.97
CA LEU A 237 -3.04 9.91 4.25
C LEU A 237 -3.04 10.26 5.75
N PRO A 238 -2.02 11.00 6.24
CA PRO A 238 -1.94 11.36 7.65
C PRO A 238 -3.15 12.19 8.09
N LYS A 239 -3.76 11.79 9.21
CA LYS A 239 -4.94 12.46 9.80
C LYS A 239 -6.00 12.83 8.75
N MET A 240 -6.31 11.87 7.87
CA MET A 240 -7.32 12.06 6.85
C MET A 240 -8.64 12.49 7.51
N ARG A 241 -9.33 13.47 6.92
CA ARG A 241 -10.61 13.98 7.40
C ARG A 241 -11.50 14.40 6.26
N ILE A 242 -12.81 14.37 6.51
CA ILE A 242 -13.82 14.84 5.57
C ILE A 242 -14.33 16.18 6.09
N ALA A 243 -14.18 17.24 5.28
CA ALA A 243 -14.27 18.65 5.70
C ALA A 243 -15.43 18.95 6.67
N GLY A 244 -15.10 18.94 7.98
CA GLY A 244 -16.02 19.20 9.08
C GLY A 244 -15.91 18.22 10.26
N ARG A 245 -15.33 17.02 10.10
CA ARG A 245 -15.13 16.03 11.19
C ARG A 245 -13.77 15.35 11.09
N GLU A 246 -13.07 15.26 12.22
CA GLU A 246 -11.85 14.47 12.35
C GLU A 246 -12.22 12.98 12.30
N MET A 247 -11.55 12.20 11.45
CA MET A 247 -11.69 10.74 11.48
C MET A 247 -10.94 10.27 12.71
N VAL A 248 -11.68 9.92 13.75
CA VAL A 248 -11.08 9.31 14.95
C VAL A 248 -10.50 7.98 14.50
N ALA A 249 -9.19 7.80 14.72
CA ALA A 249 -8.58 6.49 14.65
C ALA A 249 -9.41 5.58 15.56
N VAL A 250 -9.94 4.47 15.03
CA VAL A 250 -10.71 3.51 15.83
C VAL A 250 -9.81 3.11 17.00
N GLY A 251 -10.14 3.60 18.19
CA GLY A 251 -9.44 3.29 19.44
C GLY A 251 -9.92 2.00 20.04
#